data_AF-A0A9D2AH27-F1
#
_entry.id   AF-A0A9D2AH27-F1
#
_cell.length_a   1.000
_cell.length_b   1.000
_cell.length_c   1.000
_cell.angle_alpha   90.00
_cell.angle_beta   90.00
_cell.angle_gamma   90.00
#
_symmetry.space_group_name_H-M   'P 1'
#
loop_
_entity.id
_entity.type
_entity.pdbx_description
1 polymer ?
#
loop_
_entity_poly.entity_id
_entity_poly.type
_entity_poly.pdbx_seq_one_letter_code
_entity_poly.pdbx_strand_id
1 'polypeptide(L)'
;FPRQDLQELIAYGRERFITIVPEIDIPGHSYAAICAYPELAQPGFEAHGNGLRGCDAVDVNNPASRRFFRTVFDELDEMLPEGTPIHIGGDEVPPHLISVEDQRKWSQDFVDYLAAAGREAITWDESAINGVKGQTVMLWRADKRDEVLRLGHRVILTPNTHCYFDFSQSRSEQEPLAMGNRVITVRDVFEMTLPESEQVIGLQGNLWSEYIRGYDHLIYMAFPRGAALAERAWGSPSRSYEAFEQDLKCHSEFVSPPYTRDDQRELFLREKSVTPDDMLRREREQQAADSRD
;
A
#
# COMPACT_ATOMS: atom_id res chain seq x y z
N PHE A 1 -0.83 -4.34 15.92
CA PHE A 1 0.33 -4.46 16.82
C PHE A 1 -0.01 -3.84 18.17
N PRO A 2 0.47 -4.39 19.29
CA PRO A 2 0.54 -3.66 20.55
C PRO A 2 1.24 -2.31 20.38
N ARG A 3 0.92 -1.33 21.23
CA ARG A 3 1.58 -0.01 21.20
C ARG A 3 3.10 -0.12 21.37
N GLN A 4 3.54 -1.02 22.25
CA GLN A 4 4.96 -1.24 22.54
C GLN A 4 5.74 -1.65 21.29
N ASP A 5 5.20 -2.55 20.47
CA ASP A 5 5.85 -3.00 19.24
C ASP A 5 6.03 -1.85 18.24
N LEU A 6 5.04 -0.95 18.12
CA LEU A 6 5.16 0.24 17.27
C LEU A 6 6.24 1.19 17.80
N GLN A 7 6.28 1.42 19.11
CA GLN A 7 7.31 2.25 19.74
C GLN A 7 8.72 1.66 19.57
N GLU A 8 8.85 0.34 19.68
CA GLU A 8 10.10 -0.38 19.39
C GLU A 8 10.51 -0.20 17.94
N LEU A 9 9.59 -0.36 16.99
CA LEU A 9 9.84 -0.16 15.56
C LEU A 9 10.28 1.27 15.24
N ILE A 10 9.62 2.27 15.84
CA ILE A 10 10.00 3.69 15.71
C ILE A 10 11.40 3.93 16.25
N ALA A 11 11.74 3.38 17.42
CA ALA A 11 13.06 3.51 18.01
C ALA A 11 14.14 2.85 17.13
N TYR A 12 13.87 1.64 16.64
CA TYR A 12 14.76 0.90 15.76
C TYR A 12 15.02 1.63 14.44
N GLY A 13 13.97 2.21 13.84
CA GLY A 13 14.08 3.05 12.64
C GLY A 13 14.91 4.30 12.89
N ARG A 14 14.66 5.00 14.01
CA ARG A 14 15.39 6.22 14.37
C ARG A 14 16.90 6.00 14.52
N GLU A 15 17.32 4.88 15.11
CA GLU A 15 18.74 4.50 15.20
C GLU A 15 19.42 4.33 13.83
N ARG A 16 18.63 4.15 12.77
CA ARG A 16 19.06 3.94 11.39
C ARG A 16 18.68 5.09 10.47
N PHE A 17 18.28 6.24 11.03
CA PHE A 17 17.83 7.41 10.26
C PHE A 17 16.61 7.14 9.37
N ILE A 18 15.79 6.15 9.74
CA ILE A 18 14.54 5.78 9.06
C ILE A 18 13.37 6.33 9.88
N THR A 19 12.50 7.12 9.22
CA THR A 19 11.22 7.55 9.80
C THR A 19 10.14 6.54 9.45
N ILE A 20 9.43 6.04 10.45
CA ILE A 20 8.27 5.16 10.25
C ILE A 20 7.03 6.05 10.06
N VAL A 21 6.40 5.95 8.89
CA VAL A 21 5.19 6.69 8.54
C VAL A 21 4.02 5.71 8.53
N PRO A 22 3.02 5.83 9.43
CA PRO A 22 1.88 4.95 9.44
C PRO A 22 0.86 5.34 8.35
N GLU A 23 0.09 4.35 7.91
CA GLU A 23 -1.07 4.52 7.06
C GLU A 23 -2.33 4.02 7.75
N ILE A 24 -3.38 4.85 7.77
CA ILE A 24 -4.74 4.47 8.11
C ILE A 24 -5.61 4.83 6.92
N ASP A 25 -5.93 3.84 6.09
CA ASP A 25 -6.65 4.05 4.85
C ASP A 25 -8.13 4.35 5.09
N ILE A 26 -8.60 5.49 4.55
CA ILE A 26 -9.96 5.99 4.67
C ILE A 26 -10.43 6.72 3.40
N PRO A 27 -11.73 6.74 3.09
CA PRO A 27 -12.81 5.98 3.74
C PRO A 27 -12.94 4.54 3.20
N GLY A 28 -12.20 4.18 2.15
CA GLY A 28 -12.16 2.86 1.52
C GLY A 28 -11.35 1.85 2.34
N HIS A 29 -11.12 0.66 1.76
CA HIS A 29 -10.29 -0.42 2.33
C HIS A 29 -10.54 -0.73 3.81
N SER A 30 -11.78 -0.48 4.27
CA SER A 30 -12.16 -0.49 5.66
C SER A 30 -12.90 -1.77 6.05
N TYR A 31 -12.85 -2.82 5.21
CA TYR A 31 -13.54 -4.10 5.46
C TYR A 31 -13.28 -4.64 6.86
N ALA A 32 -12.01 -4.67 7.30
CA ALA A 32 -11.64 -5.19 8.61
C ALA A 32 -12.24 -4.35 9.76
N ALA A 33 -12.22 -3.03 9.63
CA ALA A 33 -12.82 -2.12 10.60
C ALA A 33 -14.34 -2.31 10.66
N ILE A 34 -15.00 -2.44 9.51
CA ILE A 34 -16.45 -2.68 9.41
C ILE A 34 -16.83 -4.04 10.00
N CYS A 35 -16.04 -5.09 9.76
CA CYS A 35 -16.30 -6.40 10.38
C CYS A 35 -16.21 -6.35 11.91
N ALA A 36 -15.30 -5.53 12.47
CA ALA A 36 -15.16 -5.35 13.91
C ALA A 36 -16.22 -4.40 14.50
N TYR A 37 -16.61 -3.38 13.73
CA TYR A 37 -17.55 -2.33 14.10
C TYR A 37 -18.60 -2.15 12.98
N PRO A 38 -19.61 -3.04 12.90
CA PRO A 38 -20.60 -3.04 11.82
C PRO A 38 -21.38 -1.73 11.69
N GLU A 39 -21.50 -0.97 12.77
CA GLU A 39 -22.13 0.36 12.79
C GLU A 39 -21.41 1.40 11.93
N LEU A 40 -20.17 1.14 11.49
CA LEU A 40 -19.42 2.03 10.61
C LEU A 40 -19.76 1.82 9.13
N ALA A 41 -20.48 0.75 8.77
CA ALA A 41 -20.73 0.38 7.39
C ALA A 41 -21.66 1.37 6.67
N GLN A 42 -21.43 1.56 5.36
CA GLN A 42 -22.41 2.18 4.48
C GLN A 42 -23.76 1.42 4.53
N PRO A 43 -24.91 2.12 4.47
CA PRO A 43 -26.20 1.45 4.36
C PRO A 43 -26.25 0.47 3.18
N GLY A 44 -26.65 -0.78 3.45
CA GLY A 44 -26.71 -1.83 2.42
C GLY A 44 -25.38 -2.57 2.17
N PHE A 45 -24.35 -2.30 2.97
CA PHE A 45 -23.14 -3.13 2.98
C PHE A 45 -23.47 -4.55 3.44
N GLU A 46 -23.17 -5.54 2.59
CA GLU A 46 -23.24 -6.95 2.93
C GLU A 46 -21.84 -7.46 3.23
N ALA A 47 -21.65 -8.04 4.43
CA ALA A 47 -20.38 -8.66 4.86
C ALA A 47 -20.15 -10.03 4.17
N HIS A 48 -20.25 -10.06 2.84
CA HIS A 48 -20.12 -11.25 2.02
C HIS A 48 -18.99 -11.05 1.01
N GLY A 49 -17.76 -10.99 1.50
CA GLY A 49 -16.58 -10.81 0.66
C GLY A 49 -15.27 -10.98 1.43
N ASN A 50 -14.15 -10.76 0.73
CA ASN A 50 -12.79 -10.75 1.27
C ASN A 50 -12.13 -9.37 1.15
N GLY A 51 -12.92 -8.29 1.10
CA GLY A 51 -12.44 -6.91 0.88
C GLY A 51 -12.00 -6.61 -0.57
N LEU A 52 -11.75 -7.60 -1.42
CA LEU A 52 -11.15 -7.42 -2.76
C LEU A 52 -12.06 -6.78 -3.83
N ARG A 53 -13.23 -6.24 -3.47
CA ARG A 53 -14.17 -5.64 -4.44
C ARG A 53 -14.30 -4.13 -4.32
N GLY A 54 -13.53 -3.47 -3.45
CA GLY A 54 -13.57 -2.01 -3.26
C GLY A 54 -14.93 -1.50 -2.76
N CYS A 55 -15.81 -2.39 -2.29
CA CYS A 55 -17.13 -2.03 -1.77
C CYS A 55 -17.13 -1.88 -0.24
N ASP A 56 -15.96 -1.77 0.37
CA ASP A 56 -15.72 -1.82 1.81
C ASP A 56 -15.37 -0.46 2.41
N ALA A 57 -16.16 0.55 2.05
CA ALA A 57 -16.03 1.88 2.61
C ALA A 57 -16.95 2.11 3.83
N VAL A 58 -16.49 2.93 4.77
CA VAL A 58 -17.32 3.38 5.90
C VAL A 58 -18.40 4.36 5.45
N ASP A 59 -19.46 4.50 6.25
CA ASP A 59 -20.45 5.58 6.10
C ASP A 59 -19.83 6.92 6.47
N VAL A 60 -19.49 7.72 5.46
CA VAL A 60 -18.89 9.06 5.61
C VAL A 60 -19.88 10.10 6.16
N ASN A 61 -21.18 9.82 6.11
CA ASN A 61 -22.23 10.67 6.66
C ASN A 61 -22.57 10.29 8.11
N ASN A 62 -22.14 9.12 8.58
CA ASN A 62 -22.31 8.69 9.95
C ASN A 62 -21.30 9.41 10.88
N PRO A 63 -21.76 10.23 11.86
CA PRO A 63 -20.86 10.88 12.79
C PRO A 63 -20.03 9.91 13.64
N ALA A 64 -20.49 8.65 13.81
CA ALA A 64 -19.72 7.62 14.50
C ALA A 64 -18.45 7.25 13.73
N SER A 65 -18.50 7.12 12.40
CA SER A 65 -17.33 6.87 11.56
C SER A 65 -16.26 7.94 11.74
N ARG A 66 -16.68 9.22 11.72
CA ARG A 66 -15.74 10.33 11.92
C ARG A 66 -15.10 10.27 13.31
N ARG A 67 -15.90 10.04 14.36
CA ARG A 67 -15.37 9.91 15.72
C ARG A 67 -14.40 8.74 15.84
N PHE A 68 -14.73 7.59 15.26
CA PHE A 68 -13.88 6.40 15.27
C PHE A 68 -12.49 6.70 14.72
N PHE A 69 -12.40 7.24 13.50
CA PHE A 69 -11.10 7.52 12.90
C PHE A 69 -10.34 8.67 13.57
N ARG A 70 -11.03 9.71 14.08
CA ARG A 70 -10.36 10.74 14.88
C ARG A 70 -9.71 10.13 16.12
N THR A 71 -10.41 9.26 16.84
CA THR A 71 -9.81 8.51 17.95
C THR A 71 -8.61 7.68 17.50
N VAL A 72 -8.68 6.98 16.36
CA VAL A 72 -7.54 6.22 15.83
C VAL A 72 -6.33 7.12 15.54
N PHE A 73 -6.55 8.29 14.92
CA PHE A 73 -5.48 9.24 14.65
C PHE A 73 -4.90 9.87 15.92
N ASP A 74 -5.74 10.20 16.92
CA ASP A 74 -5.27 10.70 18.21
C ASP A 74 -4.37 9.66 18.90
N GLU A 75 -4.77 8.39 18.89
CA GLU A 75 -4.00 7.30 19.49
C GLU A 75 -2.67 7.04 18.77
N LEU A 76 -2.65 7.21 17.45
CA LEU A 76 -1.40 7.15 16.68
C LEU A 76 -0.51 8.35 16.98
N ASP A 77 -1.07 9.56 16.99
CA ASP A 77 -0.34 10.80 17.24
C ASP A 77 0.44 10.78 18.56
N GLU A 78 -0.18 10.25 19.62
CA GLU A 78 0.47 10.05 20.94
C GLU A 78 1.77 9.23 20.88
N MET A 79 1.90 8.33 19.89
CA MET A 79 3.05 7.43 19.77
C MET A 79 4.11 7.93 18.78
N LEU A 80 3.77 8.87 17.89
CA LEU A 80 4.63 9.28 16.78
C LEU A 80 5.58 10.42 17.18
N PRO A 81 6.86 10.37 16.77
CA PRO A 81 7.78 11.49 16.91
C PRO A 81 7.20 12.77 16.30
N GLU A 82 7.51 13.94 16.87
CA GLU A 82 7.02 15.23 16.37
C GLU A 82 7.34 15.42 14.88
N GLY A 83 6.37 15.95 14.12
CA GLY A 83 6.51 16.21 12.68
C GLY A 83 6.46 14.98 11.78
N THR A 84 6.37 13.76 12.31
CA THR A 84 6.10 12.57 11.49
C THR A 84 4.75 12.72 10.77
N PRO A 85 4.71 12.60 9.43
CA PRO A 85 3.47 12.65 8.67
C PRO A 85 2.63 11.38 8.88
N ILE A 86 1.36 11.43 8.51
CA ILE A 86 0.45 10.28 8.55
C ILE A 86 -0.19 10.11 7.17
N HIS A 87 -0.12 8.90 6.62
CA HIS A 87 -0.83 8.56 5.40
C HIS A 87 -2.29 8.22 5.73
N ILE A 88 -3.24 8.81 5.01
CA ILE A 88 -4.68 8.58 5.22
C ILE A 88 -5.34 7.79 4.09
N GLY A 89 -4.52 7.28 3.16
CA GLY A 89 -4.97 6.48 2.02
C GLY A 89 -5.80 7.30 1.03
N GLY A 90 -7.02 6.85 0.78
CA GLY A 90 -8.01 7.53 -0.08
C GLY A 90 -7.99 7.09 -1.54
N ASP A 91 -7.43 5.92 -1.82
CA ASP A 91 -7.44 5.24 -3.11
C ASP A 91 -8.67 4.34 -3.29
N GLU A 92 -8.90 3.95 -4.55
CA GLU A 92 -9.89 2.97 -5.03
C GLU A 92 -11.35 3.10 -4.52
N VAL A 93 -11.74 4.23 -3.93
CA VAL A 93 -13.11 4.45 -3.44
C VAL A 93 -14.09 4.59 -4.62
N PRO A 94 -15.05 3.67 -4.80
CA PRO A 94 -15.93 3.72 -5.96
C PRO A 94 -16.92 4.89 -5.88
N PRO A 95 -17.04 5.74 -6.93
CA PRO A 95 -17.96 6.88 -6.94
C PRO A 95 -19.45 6.54 -6.77
N HIS A 96 -19.82 5.29 -7.04
CA HIS A 96 -21.19 4.80 -6.86
C HIS A 96 -21.51 4.46 -5.40
N LEU A 97 -20.48 4.26 -4.56
CA LEU A 97 -20.62 4.00 -3.13
C LEU A 97 -20.54 5.30 -2.33
N ILE A 98 -19.53 6.13 -2.63
CA ILE A 98 -19.37 7.46 -2.04
C ILE A 98 -19.16 8.44 -3.19
N SER A 99 -19.97 9.50 -3.27
CA SER A 99 -19.84 10.50 -4.33
C SER A 99 -18.45 11.15 -4.28
N VAL A 100 -17.90 11.56 -5.42
CA VAL A 100 -16.58 12.25 -5.48
C VAL A 100 -16.55 13.48 -4.58
N GLU A 101 -17.68 14.20 -4.47
CA GLU A 101 -17.79 15.36 -3.59
C GLU A 101 -17.68 14.96 -2.11
N ASP A 102 -18.31 13.86 -1.71
CA ASP A 102 -18.27 13.38 -0.33
C ASP A 102 -16.92 12.73 0.01
N GLN A 103 -16.29 12.03 -0.94
CA GLN A 103 -14.91 11.54 -0.81
C GLN A 103 -13.97 12.72 -0.53
N ARG A 104 -14.05 13.79 -1.35
CA ARG A 104 -13.25 15.00 -1.16
C ARG A 104 -13.48 15.64 0.20
N LYS A 105 -14.74 15.85 0.59
CA LYS A 105 -15.08 16.47 1.89
C LYS A 105 -14.55 15.64 3.05
N TRP A 106 -14.68 14.31 2.97
CA TRP A 106 -14.18 13.39 3.98
C TRP A 106 -12.66 13.50 4.12
N SER A 107 -11.91 13.30 3.03
CA SER A 107 -10.45 13.39 3.06
C SER A 107 -9.97 14.77 3.49
N GLN A 108 -10.62 15.85 3.05
CA GLN A 108 -10.26 17.21 3.48
C GLN A 108 -10.46 17.42 4.99
N ASP A 109 -11.54 16.89 5.59
CA ASP A 109 -11.75 16.98 7.05
C ASP A 109 -10.59 16.35 7.82
N PHE A 110 -10.07 15.21 7.36
CA PHE A 110 -8.94 14.53 8.01
C PHE A 110 -7.59 15.19 7.73
N VAL A 111 -7.36 15.73 6.53
CA VAL A 111 -6.17 16.55 6.25
C VAL A 111 -6.15 17.79 7.17
N ASP A 112 -7.28 18.49 7.29
CA ASP A 112 -7.38 19.67 8.15
C ASP A 112 -7.27 19.30 9.64
N TYR A 113 -7.84 18.17 10.04
CA TYR A 113 -7.75 17.64 11.41
C TYR A 113 -6.30 17.36 11.82
N LEU A 114 -5.55 16.65 10.96
CA LEU A 114 -4.14 16.36 11.19
C LEU A 114 -3.30 17.64 11.18
N ALA A 115 -3.57 18.57 10.26
CA ALA A 115 -2.89 19.86 10.23
C ALA A 115 -3.11 20.68 11.50
N ALA A 116 -4.32 20.65 12.08
CA ALA A 116 -4.62 21.30 13.35
C ALA A 116 -3.87 20.67 14.54
N ALA A 117 -3.51 19.38 14.45
CA ALA A 117 -2.63 18.68 15.39
C ALA A 117 -1.13 18.88 15.08
N GLY A 118 -0.78 19.70 14.08
CA GLY A 118 0.61 19.93 13.68
C GLY A 118 1.22 18.81 12.83
N ARG A 119 0.39 17.97 12.20
CA ARG A 119 0.80 16.85 11.36
C ARG A 119 0.55 17.14 9.88
N GLU A 120 1.48 16.69 9.04
CA GLU A 120 1.29 16.66 7.58
C GLU A 120 0.57 15.36 7.19
N ALA A 121 -0.49 15.47 6.39
CA ALA A 121 -1.18 14.32 5.82
C ALA A 121 -0.54 13.91 4.48
N ILE A 122 -0.53 12.61 4.21
CA ILE A 122 -0.21 12.05 2.89
C ILE A 122 -1.44 11.31 2.36
N THR A 123 -1.72 11.44 1.06
CA THR A 123 -2.81 10.72 0.39
C THR A 123 -2.32 10.06 -0.89
N TRP A 124 -3.01 9.03 -1.36
CA TRP A 124 -2.92 8.57 -2.75
C TRP A 124 -3.45 9.64 -3.73
N ASP A 125 -3.10 9.53 -5.01
CA ASP A 125 -3.32 10.61 -5.98
C ASP A 125 -4.78 10.86 -6.36
N GLU A 126 -5.67 9.88 -6.17
CA GLU A 126 -7.12 10.04 -6.22
C GLU A 126 -7.61 11.26 -5.42
N SER A 127 -7.15 11.41 -4.18
CA SER A 127 -7.57 12.49 -3.30
C SER A 127 -7.19 13.87 -3.86
N ALA A 128 -6.01 13.98 -4.48
CA ALA A 128 -5.58 15.22 -5.12
C ALA A 128 -6.44 15.56 -6.34
N ILE A 129 -6.73 14.57 -7.19
CA ILE A 129 -7.62 14.73 -8.36
C ILE A 129 -9.05 15.12 -7.93
N ASN A 130 -9.53 14.54 -6.83
CA ASN A 130 -10.82 14.90 -6.24
C ASN A 130 -10.83 16.30 -5.62
N GLY A 131 -9.67 16.96 -5.49
CA GLY A 131 -9.56 18.36 -5.09
C GLY A 131 -9.25 18.59 -3.60
N VAL A 132 -8.71 17.59 -2.91
CA VAL A 132 -8.15 17.74 -1.55
C VAL A 132 -6.88 18.61 -1.59
N LYS A 133 -6.69 19.47 -0.58
CA LYS A 133 -5.58 20.42 -0.45
C LYS A 133 -4.91 20.33 0.91
N GLY A 134 -3.62 20.70 0.98
CA GLY A 134 -2.82 20.72 2.21
C GLY A 134 -2.02 19.46 2.50
N GLN A 135 -2.09 18.46 1.63
CA GLN A 135 -1.44 17.16 1.73
C GLN A 135 -0.23 17.01 0.79
N THR A 136 0.71 16.14 1.17
CA THR A 136 1.65 15.52 0.23
C THR A 136 0.96 14.38 -0.50
N VAL A 137 1.27 14.18 -1.78
CA VAL A 137 0.61 13.18 -2.64
C VAL A 137 1.57 12.04 -2.96
N MET A 138 1.20 10.81 -2.61
CA MET A 138 1.82 9.61 -3.18
C MET A 138 1.18 9.30 -4.53
N LEU A 139 1.96 9.48 -5.59
CA LEU A 139 1.51 9.33 -6.97
C LEU A 139 1.83 7.93 -7.47
N TRP A 140 0.82 7.06 -7.49
CA TRP A 140 0.98 5.66 -7.87
C TRP A 140 0.51 5.36 -9.29
N ARG A 141 -0.49 6.08 -9.78
CA ARG A 141 -1.00 5.87 -11.15
C ARG A 141 -0.12 6.59 -12.16
N ALA A 142 0.73 5.83 -12.85
CA ALA A 142 1.72 6.39 -13.78
C ALA A 142 1.08 7.24 -14.90
N ASP A 143 -0.13 6.89 -15.34
CA ASP A 143 -0.90 7.62 -16.35
C ASP A 143 -1.50 8.95 -15.84
N LYS A 144 -1.51 9.17 -14.52
CA LYS A 144 -2.01 10.39 -13.87
C LYS A 144 -0.92 11.39 -13.53
N ARG A 145 0.35 11.06 -13.79
CA ARG A 145 1.49 11.89 -13.38
C ARG A 145 1.37 13.35 -13.79
N ASP A 146 1.13 13.61 -15.07
CA ASP A 146 1.13 14.98 -15.58
C ASP A 146 -0.10 15.77 -15.07
N GLU A 147 -1.21 15.08 -14.82
CA GLU A 147 -2.41 15.68 -14.21
C GLU A 147 -2.12 16.12 -12.78
N VAL A 148 -1.55 15.23 -11.97
CA VAL A 148 -1.27 15.48 -10.55
C VAL A 148 -0.19 16.55 -10.36
N LEU A 149 0.87 16.54 -11.18
CA LEU A 149 1.91 17.59 -11.14
C LEU A 149 1.39 18.99 -11.51
N ARG A 150 0.32 19.10 -12.30
CA ARG A 150 -0.32 20.39 -12.58
C ARG A 150 -1.11 20.95 -11.39
N LEU A 151 -1.43 20.12 -10.39
CA LEU A 151 -2.20 20.53 -9.22
C LEU A 151 -1.35 21.26 -8.16
N GLY A 152 -0.01 21.23 -8.27
CA GLY A 152 0.90 22.04 -7.45
C GLY A 152 1.20 21.47 -6.05
N HIS A 153 1.00 20.17 -5.85
CA HIS A 153 1.25 19.50 -4.56
C HIS A 153 2.72 19.07 -4.44
N ARG A 154 3.18 18.83 -3.20
CA ARG A 154 4.38 18.00 -2.99
C ARG A 154 4.05 16.56 -3.37
N VAL A 155 4.95 15.89 -4.08
CA VAL A 155 4.71 14.56 -4.65
C VAL A 155 5.83 13.60 -4.29
N ILE A 156 5.46 12.41 -3.81
CA ILE A 156 6.31 11.22 -3.73
C ILE A 156 5.93 10.34 -4.92
N LEU A 157 6.90 9.96 -5.76
CA LEU A 157 6.63 9.09 -6.90
C LEU A 157 6.69 7.63 -6.48
N THR A 158 5.63 6.88 -6.76
CA THR A 158 5.57 5.42 -6.59
C THR A 158 4.81 4.76 -7.74
N PRO A 159 5.18 5.05 -9.01
CA PRO A 159 4.39 4.62 -10.16
C PRO A 159 4.29 3.09 -10.22
N ASN A 160 3.07 2.57 -10.38
CA ASN A 160 2.74 1.14 -10.53
C ASN A 160 3.42 0.45 -11.73
N THR A 161 4.05 1.22 -12.60
CA THR A 161 4.83 0.70 -13.73
C THR A 161 6.27 0.35 -13.36
N HIS A 162 6.80 0.85 -12.24
CA HIS A 162 8.20 0.68 -11.84
C HIS A 162 8.38 0.36 -10.34
N CYS A 163 7.50 0.86 -9.47
CA CYS A 163 7.69 0.85 -8.02
C CYS A 163 6.78 -0.15 -7.29
N TYR A 164 6.07 -1.03 -8.00
CA TYR A 164 5.22 -2.05 -7.39
C TYR A 164 5.98 -3.38 -7.34
N PHE A 165 6.61 -3.65 -6.20
CA PHE A 165 7.50 -4.79 -6.01
C PHE A 165 6.75 -6.09 -5.72
N ASP A 166 5.44 -6.05 -5.60
CA ASP A 166 4.55 -7.20 -5.58
C ASP A 166 4.28 -7.80 -6.98
N PHE A 167 4.78 -7.16 -8.05
CA PHE A 167 4.76 -7.69 -9.42
C PHE A 167 5.95 -8.60 -9.68
N SER A 168 5.80 -9.56 -10.61
CA SER A 168 6.88 -10.50 -10.97
C SER A 168 8.14 -9.77 -11.45
N GLN A 169 9.31 -10.37 -11.16
CA GLN A 169 10.62 -9.81 -11.54
C GLN A 169 11.11 -10.29 -12.90
N SER A 170 10.55 -11.39 -13.40
CA SER A 170 10.86 -11.94 -14.72
C SER A 170 9.63 -12.59 -15.35
N ARG A 171 9.81 -13.14 -16.56
CA ARG A 171 8.79 -13.97 -17.24
C ARG A 171 8.97 -15.46 -16.96
N SER A 172 9.86 -15.82 -16.04
CA SER A 172 10.10 -17.23 -15.71
C SER A 172 8.83 -17.85 -15.14
N GLU A 173 8.51 -19.08 -15.55
CA GLU A 173 7.41 -19.85 -14.97
C GLU A 173 7.67 -20.21 -13.49
N GLN A 174 8.91 -20.04 -13.03
CA GLN A 174 9.34 -20.24 -11.65
C GLN A 174 9.05 -19.03 -10.75
N GLU A 175 8.68 -17.88 -11.30
CA GLU A 175 8.28 -16.73 -10.48
C GLU A 175 7.11 -17.12 -9.56
N PRO A 176 7.14 -16.69 -8.28
CA PRO A 176 6.00 -16.88 -7.40
C PRO A 176 4.76 -16.19 -7.98
N LEU A 177 3.58 -16.64 -7.54
CA LEU A 177 2.34 -15.95 -7.84
C LEU A 177 2.44 -14.52 -7.29
N ALA A 178 2.32 -13.56 -8.18
CA ALA A 178 2.46 -12.13 -7.96
C ALA A 178 1.14 -11.41 -8.31
N MET A 179 1.05 -10.15 -7.95
CA MET A 179 -0.09 -9.31 -8.32
C MET A 179 -0.06 -8.99 -9.83
N GLY A 180 -1.21 -9.10 -10.48
CA GLY A 180 -1.37 -8.81 -11.91
C GLY A 180 -0.49 -9.69 -12.82
N ASN A 181 -0.28 -9.22 -14.06
CA ASN A 181 0.52 -9.92 -15.07
C ASN A 181 1.71 -9.08 -15.58
N ARG A 182 1.98 -7.94 -14.95
CA ARG A 182 3.09 -7.07 -15.32
C ARG A 182 4.38 -7.64 -14.73
N VAL A 183 5.46 -7.52 -15.50
CA VAL A 183 6.82 -7.78 -15.02
C VAL A 183 7.49 -6.44 -14.80
N ILE A 184 8.09 -6.25 -13.63
CA ILE A 184 8.94 -5.10 -13.31
C ILE A 184 10.30 -5.65 -12.96
N THR A 185 11.26 -5.47 -13.86
CA THR A 185 12.64 -5.92 -13.69
C THR A 185 13.47 -4.89 -12.91
N VAL A 186 14.64 -5.30 -12.44
CA VAL A 186 15.65 -4.42 -11.82
C VAL A 186 16.00 -3.24 -12.74
N ARG A 187 16.15 -3.50 -14.04
CA ARG A 187 16.46 -2.48 -15.04
C ARG A 187 15.32 -1.48 -15.22
N ASP A 188 14.07 -1.94 -15.21
CA ASP A 188 12.92 -1.03 -15.29
C ASP A 188 12.96 -0.01 -14.14
N VAL A 189 13.19 -0.46 -12.89
CA VAL A 189 13.31 0.44 -11.73
C VAL A 189 14.47 1.43 -11.89
N PHE A 190 15.65 0.95 -12.28
CA PHE A 190 16.84 1.78 -12.46
C PHE A 190 16.67 2.84 -13.55
N GLU A 191 16.08 2.46 -14.68
CA GLU A 191 15.90 3.33 -15.85
C GLU A 191 14.63 4.20 -15.76
N MET A 192 13.88 4.14 -14.66
CA MET A 192 12.66 4.93 -14.44
C MET A 192 12.90 6.43 -14.67
N THR A 193 12.23 7.02 -15.65
CA THR A 193 12.35 8.45 -15.94
C THR A 193 11.70 9.29 -14.85
N LEU A 194 12.48 10.21 -14.27
CA LEU A 194 12.02 11.16 -13.28
C LEU A 194 11.63 12.49 -13.97
N PRO A 195 10.50 13.11 -13.61
CA PRO A 195 10.15 14.44 -14.11
C PRO A 195 11.08 15.50 -13.51
N GLU A 196 11.46 16.50 -14.30
CA GLU A 196 12.15 17.69 -13.83
C GLU A 196 11.13 18.61 -13.13
N SER A 197 10.89 18.40 -11.84
CA SER A 197 9.94 19.19 -11.06
C SER A 197 10.36 19.28 -9.59
N GLU A 198 10.43 20.51 -9.07
CA GLU A 198 10.69 20.77 -7.64
C GLU A 198 9.57 20.26 -6.72
N GLN A 199 8.40 19.93 -7.28
CA GLN A 199 7.30 19.31 -6.54
C GLN A 199 7.63 17.87 -6.12
N VAL A 200 8.50 17.17 -6.85
CA VAL A 200 8.86 15.79 -6.54
C VAL A 200 9.91 15.76 -5.43
N ILE A 201 9.51 15.26 -4.26
CA ILE A 201 10.36 15.26 -3.06
C ILE A 201 11.05 13.92 -2.80
N GLY A 202 10.70 12.86 -3.54
CA GLY A 202 11.31 11.54 -3.36
C GLY A 202 10.61 10.44 -4.16
N LEU A 203 11.14 9.22 -4.01
CA LEU A 203 10.63 7.99 -4.60
C LEU A 203 10.26 7.01 -3.50
N GLN A 204 9.29 6.12 -3.76
CA GLN A 204 8.94 5.02 -2.88
C GLN A 204 8.69 3.75 -3.70
N GLY A 205 9.09 2.60 -3.15
CA GLY A 205 8.74 1.28 -3.65
C GLY A 205 7.68 0.68 -2.75
N ASN A 206 6.58 0.22 -3.33
CA ASN A 206 5.46 -0.40 -2.64
C ASN A 206 5.60 -1.92 -2.72
N LEU A 207 5.36 -2.61 -1.60
CA LEU A 207 5.38 -4.07 -1.54
C LEU A 207 4.06 -4.55 -0.94
N TRP A 208 3.03 -4.59 -1.77
CA TRP A 208 1.73 -5.14 -1.40
C TRP A 208 1.81 -6.64 -1.13
N SER A 209 1.07 -7.13 -0.14
CA SER A 209 1.33 -8.43 0.48
C SER A 209 0.24 -9.50 0.28
N GLU A 210 -0.69 -9.33 -0.66
CA GLU A 210 -1.81 -10.24 -0.90
C GLU A 210 -1.33 -11.67 -1.17
N TYR A 211 -0.26 -11.79 -1.96
CA TYR A 211 0.34 -13.06 -2.36
C TYR A 211 1.66 -13.37 -1.63
N ILE A 212 2.18 -12.42 -0.82
CA ILE A 212 3.41 -12.60 -0.07
C ILE A 212 3.19 -13.56 1.10
N ARG A 213 4.11 -14.52 1.28
CA ARG A 213 4.01 -15.59 2.28
C ARG A 213 5.35 -15.75 2.96
N GLY A 214 5.42 -15.31 4.22
CA GLY A 214 6.64 -15.35 5.00
C GLY A 214 7.69 -14.33 4.56
N TYR A 215 8.76 -14.26 5.35
CA TYR A 215 9.84 -13.28 5.21
C TYR A 215 10.69 -13.52 3.95
N ASP A 216 10.96 -14.78 3.59
CA ASP A 216 11.80 -15.10 2.43
C ASP A 216 11.15 -14.63 1.12
N HIS A 217 9.83 -14.81 0.97
CA HIS A 217 9.09 -14.29 -0.16
C HIS A 217 9.12 -12.75 -0.19
N LEU A 218 8.97 -12.10 0.98
CA LEU A 218 9.00 -10.65 1.09
C LEU A 218 10.35 -10.09 0.62
N ILE A 219 11.45 -10.67 1.10
CA ILE A 219 12.81 -10.24 0.72
C ILE A 219 13.08 -10.52 -0.76
N TYR A 220 12.63 -11.66 -1.29
CA TYR A 220 12.72 -11.96 -2.71
C TYR A 220 12.01 -10.93 -3.58
N MET A 221 10.79 -10.54 -3.21
CA MET A 221 10.04 -9.54 -3.97
C MET A 221 10.64 -8.13 -3.80
N ALA A 222 11.18 -7.79 -2.64
CA ALA A 222 11.81 -6.49 -2.38
C ALA A 222 13.16 -6.31 -3.10
N PHE A 223 14.02 -7.32 -3.09
CA PHE A 223 15.41 -7.23 -3.54
C PHE A 223 15.68 -8.15 -4.73
N PRO A 224 16.45 -7.70 -5.74
CA PRO A 224 17.33 -6.52 -5.71
C PRO A 224 16.71 -5.21 -6.22
N ARG A 225 15.41 -5.15 -6.54
CA ARG A 225 14.74 -3.91 -7.00
C ARG A 225 14.84 -2.76 -6.00
N GLY A 226 14.84 -3.04 -4.69
CA GLY A 226 15.08 -2.05 -3.64
C GLY A 226 16.44 -1.34 -3.78
N ALA A 227 17.49 -2.06 -4.20
CA ALA A 227 18.80 -1.46 -4.46
C ALA A 227 18.77 -0.56 -5.71
N ALA A 228 18.06 -0.99 -6.77
CA ALA A 228 17.88 -0.16 -7.97
C ALA A 228 17.09 1.13 -7.67
N LEU A 229 16.06 1.04 -6.82
CA LEU A 229 15.30 2.21 -6.39
C LEU A 229 16.14 3.16 -5.54
N ALA A 230 16.93 2.63 -4.60
CA ALA A 230 17.86 3.43 -3.80
C ALA A 230 18.88 4.15 -4.67
N GLU A 231 19.46 3.45 -5.66
CA GLU A 231 20.36 4.05 -6.64
C GLU A 231 19.64 5.11 -7.49
N ARG A 232 18.37 4.90 -7.86
CA ARG A 232 17.61 5.89 -8.61
C ARG A 232 17.24 7.13 -7.80
N ALA A 233 17.03 6.97 -6.49
CA ALA A 233 16.70 8.06 -5.58
C ALA A 233 17.93 8.88 -5.14
N TRP A 234 19.09 8.25 -5.01
CA TRP A 234 20.30 8.86 -4.43
C TRP A 234 21.44 9.06 -5.43
N GLY A 235 21.53 8.18 -6.43
CA GLY A 235 22.65 8.08 -7.36
C GLY A 235 22.73 9.21 -8.37
N SER A 236 23.85 9.23 -9.09
CA SER A 236 24.05 10.21 -10.16
C SER A 236 23.15 9.93 -11.36
N PRO A 237 22.46 10.94 -11.94
CA PRO A 237 21.66 10.76 -13.15
C PRO A 237 22.43 10.22 -14.36
N SER A 238 23.76 10.37 -14.38
CA SER A 238 24.64 9.89 -15.45
C SER A 238 25.19 8.49 -15.23
N ARG A 239 24.86 7.82 -14.11
CA ARG A 239 25.32 6.44 -13.86
C ARG A 239 24.66 5.49 -14.85
N SER A 240 25.45 4.62 -15.47
CA SER A 240 24.92 3.58 -16.36
C SER A 240 24.42 2.37 -15.58
N TYR A 241 23.48 1.63 -16.18
CA TYR A 241 22.99 0.39 -15.60
C TYR A 241 24.12 -0.64 -15.45
N GLU A 242 25.06 -0.69 -16.40
CA GLU A 242 26.17 -1.66 -16.38
C GLU A 242 27.09 -1.44 -15.18
N ALA A 243 27.32 -0.18 -14.78
CA ALA A 243 28.09 0.14 -13.59
C ALA A 243 27.33 -0.28 -12.32
N PHE A 244 26.03 0.02 -12.24
CA PHE A 244 25.17 -0.45 -11.15
C PHE A 244 25.14 -1.99 -11.05
N GLU A 245 25.01 -2.68 -12.18
CA GLU A 245 24.98 -4.14 -12.24
C GLU A 245 26.32 -4.75 -11.75
N GLN A 246 27.45 -4.13 -12.10
CA GLN A 246 28.76 -4.56 -11.62
C GLN A 246 28.86 -4.43 -10.10
N ASP A 247 28.39 -3.32 -9.52
CA ASP A 247 28.42 -3.13 -8.07
C ASP A 247 27.43 -4.05 -7.35
N LEU A 248 26.24 -4.26 -7.91
CA LEU A 248 25.27 -5.21 -7.35
C LEU A 248 25.85 -6.64 -7.27
N LYS A 249 26.67 -7.05 -8.24
CA LYS A 249 27.39 -8.34 -8.19
C LYS A 249 28.42 -8.41 -7.05
N CYS A 250 28.96 -7.27 -6.63
CA CYS A 250 29.86 -7.18 -5.48
C CYS A 250 29.11 -7.12 -4.13
N HIS A 251 27.81 -6.83 -4.15
CA HIS A 251 26.93 -6.73 -2.99
C HIS A 251 25.87 -7.82 -2.97
N SER A 252 26.31 -9.08 -2.87
CA SER A 252 25.39 -10.24 -2.84
C SER A 252 24.38 -10.20 -1.69
N GLU A 253 24.65 -9.42 -0.63
CA GLU A 253 23.72 -9.19 0.47
C GLU A 253 22.43 -8.45 0.06
N PHE A 254 22.46 -7.71 -1.05
CA PHE A 254 21.28 -7.05 -1.63
C PHE A 254 20.63 -7.87 -2.75
N VAL A 255 21.10 -9.10 -2.97
CA VAL A 255 20.48 -10.06 -3.87
C VAL A 255 19.80 -11.12 -3.02
N SER A 256 18.47 -11.15 -3.07
CA SER A 256 17.73 -12.16 -2.32
C SER A 256 18.11 -13.57 -2.77
N PRO A 257 18.13 -14.56 -1.85
CA PRO A 257 18.05 -15.96 -2.24
C PRO A 257 16.88 -16.20 -3.19
N PRO A 258 16.99 -17.19 -4.10
CA PRO A 258 15.90 -17.52 -4.99
C PRO A 258 14.68 -17.97 -4.18
N TYR A 259 13.49 -17.51 -4.61
CA TYR A 259 12.21 -17.96 -4.09
C TYR A 259 11.32 -18.27 -5.28
N THR A 260 10.78 -19.48 -5.31
CA THR A 260 10.07 -20.02 -6.47
C THR A 260 8.59 -20.18 -6.19
N ARG A 261 7.83 -20.41 -7.27
CA ARG A 261 6.43 -20.81 -7.19
C ARG A 261 6.20 -22.05 -6.33
N ASP A 262 7.13 -22.99 -6.32
CA ASP A 262 6.99 -24.22 -5.53
C ASP A 262 7.26 -23.95 -4.04
N ASP A 263 8.21 -23.07 -3.70
CA ASP A 263 8.41 -22.60 -2.32
C ASP A 263 7.14 -21.94 -1.76
N GLN A 264 6.49 -21.09 -2.57
CA GLN A 264 5.21 -20.46 -2.22
C GLN A 264 4.09 -21.48 -2.01
N ARG A 265 4.00 -22.49 -2.87
CA ARG A 265 3.00 -23.56 -2.77
C ARG A 265 3.22 -24.40 -1.53
N GLU A 266 4.46 -24.74 -1.22
CA GLU A 266 4.77 -25.54 -0.04
C GLU A 266 4.35 -24.82 1.25
N LEU A 267 4.66 -23.52 1.39
CA LEU A 267 4.21 -22.72 2.53
C LEU A 267 2.68 -22.66 2.62
N PHE A 268 2.00 -22.43 1.49
CA PHE A 268 0.53 -22.43 1.46
C PHE A 268 -0.09 -23.76 1.91
N LEU A 269 0.52 -24.89 1.50
CA LEU A 269 0.06 -26.22 1.89
C LEU A 269 0.34 -26.54 3.35
N ARG A 270 1.45 -26.04 3.91
CA ARG A 270 1.77 -26.18 5.34
C ARG A 270 0.84 -25.35 6.22
N GLU A 271 0.47 -24.15 5.80
CA GLU A 271 -0.43 -23.25 6.54
C GLU A 271 -1.90 -23.71 6.49
N LYS A 272 -2.31 -24.34 5.38
CA LYS A 272 -3.66 -24.92 5.25
C LYS A 272 -3.68 -26.39 5.64
N SER A 273 -3.73 -26.68 6.94
CA SER A 273 -4.29 -27.96 7.37
C SER A 273 -5.80 -27.94 7.09
N VAL A 274 -6.23 -28.49 5.96
CA VAL A 274 -7.66 -28.68 5.68
C VAL A 274 -8.18 -29.65 6.73
N THR A 275 -9.06 -29.18 7.60
CA THR A 275 -9.73 -30.04 8.56
C THR A 275 -10.88 -30.78 7.87
N PRO A 276 -11.32 -31.96 8.39
CA PRO A 276 -12.56 -32.59 7.92
C PRO A 276 -13.76 -31.63 7.94
N ASP A 277 -13.82 -30.72 8.92
CA ASP A 277 -14.88 -29.71 9.04
C ASP A 277 -14.83 -28.66 7.92
N ASP A 278 -13.64 -28.24 7.48
CA ASP A 278 -13.48 -27.36 6.32
C ASP A 278 -13.98 -28.02 5.03
N MET A 279 -13.76 -29.34 4.88
CA MET A 279 -14.27 -30.09 3.72
C MET A 279 -15.79 -30.19 3.75
N LEU A 280 -16.36 -30.54 4.90
CA LEU A 280 -17.81 -30.63 5.08
C LEU A 280 -18.51 -29.27 4.95
N ARG A 281 -17.85 -28.16 5.34
CA ARG A 281 -18.36 -26.81 5.12
C ARG A 281 -18.45 -26.49 3.63
N ARG A 282 -17.38 -26.75 2.86
CA ARG A 282 -17.37 -26.53 1.41
C ARG A 282 -18.42 -27.36 0.69
N GLU A 283 -18.63 -28.61 1.10
CA GLU A 283 -19.68 -29.47 0.54
C GLU A 283 -21.08 -28.88 0.77
N ARG A 284 -21.36 -28.38 1.99
CA ARG A 284 -22.62 -27.70 2.29
C ARG A 284 -22.80 -26.41 1.49
N GLU A 285 -21.75 -25.61 1.34
CA GLU A 285 -21.77 -24.38 0.53
C GLU A 285 -22.07 -24.67 -0.94
N GLN A 286 -21.48 -25.73 -1.48
CA GLN A 286 -21.70 -26.15 -2.86
C GLN A 286 -23.12 -26.69 -3.09
N GLN A 287 -23.61 -27.55 -2.20
CA GLN A 287 -25.01 -28.02 -2.24
C GLN A 287 -26.01 -26.86 -2.12
N ALA A 288 -25.71 -25.85 -1.31
CA ALA A 288 -26.55 -24.67 -1.18
C ALA A 288 -26.53 -23.80 -2.45
N ALA A 289 -25.40 -23.70 -3.15
CA ALA A 289 -25.30 -23.00 -4.42
C ALA A 289 -26.07 -23.73 -5.53
N ASP A 290 -25.90 -25.05 -5.64
CA ASP A 290 -26.57 -25.89 -6.64
C ASP A 290 -28.09 -25.97 -6.44
N SER A 291 -28.58 -25.72 -5.22
CA SER A 291 -30.02 -25.66 -4.90
C SER A 291 -30.71 -24.33 -5.23
N ARG A 292 -29.93 -23.31 -5.64
CA ARG A 292 -30.42 -21.97 -5.99
C ARG A 292 -30.51 -21.72 -7.51
N ASP A 293 -30.05 -22.67 -8.32
CA ASP A 293 -30.26 -22.77 -9.78
C ASP A 293 -31.42 -23.73 -10.10
#